data_AF-A0A497B992-F1
#
_entry.id   AF-A0A497B992-F1
#
_cell.length_a   1.000
_cell.length_b   1.000
_cell.length_c   1.000
_cell.angle_alpha   90.00
_cell.angle_beta   90.00
_cell.angle_gamma   90.00
#
_symmetry.space_group_name_H-M   'P 1'
#
loop_
_entity.id
_entity.type
_entity.pdbx_description
1 polymer ?
#
loop_
_entity_poly.entity_id
_entity_poly.type
_entity_poly.pdbx_seq_one_letter_code
_entity_poly.pdbx_strand_id
1 'polypeptide(L)'
;MDYRLEWGLWVLLSIALYAGWGNFRRYVVEKGRGRAGLWLQRQLQNPFMQWAFELGAVLYYLGIPYVALIRGIAVPRFMGLSHLDWVKGTGYTAVLCLAFFLILALMQVYILRVCGYDPDTGASGMFTRLQEGLFLQVHWAFYRAFATAFLGVYWGVLMGLALAGVEWGLSPEGREVFGVPKVAFKLMRIGGLAIATSVVFLFSQNLLLALVAHWLLAEGLARVGR
;
A
#
# COMPACT_ATOMS: atom_id res chain seq x y z
N MET A 1 -20.14 22.97 -6.90
CA MET A 1 -20.18 21.77 -6.03
C MET A 1 -19.11 21.96 -4.96
N ASP A 2 -19.35 21.59 -3.71
CA ASP A 2 -18.32 21.72 -2.65
C ASP A 2 -17.16 20.77 -2.96
N TYR A 3 -15.95 21.32 -3.12
CA TYR A 3 -14.73 20.56 -3.45
C TYR A 3 -14.45 19.44 -2.43
N ARG A 4 -14.91 19.61 -1.19
CA ARG A 4 -14.79 18.60 -0.11
C ARG A 4 -15.63 17.37 -0.38
N LEU A 5 -16.87 17.56 -0.84
CA LEU A 5 -17.76 16.47 -1.23
C LEU A 5 -17.22 15.76 -2.46
N GLU A 6 -16.75 16.53 -3.45
CA GLU A 6 -16.13 15.95 -4.64
C GLU A 6 -14.92 15.08 -4.27
N TRP A 7 -14.01 15.58 -3.41
CA TRP A 7 -12.85 14.80 -2.95
C TRP A 7 -13.26 13.53 -2.21
N GLY A 8 -14.27 13.61 -1.33
CA GLY A 8 -14.82 12.44 -0.63
C GLY A 8 -15.36 11.39 -1.61
N LEU A 9 -16.03 11.79 -2.69
CA LEU A 9 -16.50 10.88 -3.73
C LEU A 9 -15.35 10.19 -4.45
N TRP A 10 -14.24 10.89 -4.72
CA TRP A 10 -13.05 10.27 -5.32
C TRP A 10 -12.41 9.23 -4.40
N VAL A 11 -12.33 9.49 -3.09
CA VAL A 11 -11.85 8.51 -2.11
C VAL A 11 -12.78 7.30 -2.07
N LEU A 12 -14.10 7.50 -1.98
CA LEU A 12 -15.07 6.41 -1.96
C LEU A 12 -15.03 5.58 -3.25
N LEU A 13 -14.95 6.23 -4.41
CA LEU A 13 -14.82 5.58 -5.71
C LEU A 13 -13.55 4.72 -5.76
N SER A 14 -12.43 5.27 -5.28
CA SER A 14 -11.15 4.55 -5.21
C SER A 14 -11.26 3.29 -4.35
N ILE A 15 -11.84 3.39 -3.14
CA ILE A 15 -12.06 2.24 -2.24
C ILE A 15 -13.00 1.21 -2.89
N ALA A 16 -14.11 1.68 -3.49
CA ALA A 16 -15.09 0.82 -4.14
C ALA A 16 -14.50 0.06 -5.33
N LEU A 17 -13.65 0.72 -6.13
CA LEU A 17 -12.95 0.10 -7.25
C LEU A 17 -11.97 -0.98 -6.77
N TYR A 18 -11.18 -0.71 -5.72
CA TYR A 18 -10.26 -1.69 -5.17
C TYR A 18 -10.98 -2.91 -4.60
N ALA A 19 -11.95 -2.67 -3.73
CA ALA A 19 -12.74 -3.73 -3.12
C ALA A 19 -13.52 -4.51 -4.20
N GLY A 20 -14.15 -3.82 -5.14
CA GLY A 20 -14.89 -4.42 -6.25
C GLY A 20 -13.99 -5.29 -7.12
N TRP A 21 -12.81 -4.80 -7.48
CA TRP A 21 -11.83 -5.53 -8.27
C TRP A 21 -11.33 -6.79 -7.56
N GLY A 22 -10.93 -6.68 -6.29
CA GLY A 22 -10.47 -7.82 -5.49
C GLY A 22 -11.56 -8.90 -5.37
N ASN A 23 -12.79 -8.50 -5.05
CA ASN A 23 -13.93 -9.42 -4.94
C ASN A 23 -14.28 -10.06 -6.30
N PHE A 24 -14.23 -9.29 -7.40
CA PHE A 24 -14.47 -9.82 -8.75
C PHE A 24 -13.42 -10.87 -9.14
N ARG A 25 -12.13 -10.57 -8.94
CA ARG A 25 -11.04 -11.51 -9.24
C ARG A 25 -11.21 -12.82 -8.46
N ARG A 26 -11.51 -12.73 -7.17
CA ARG A 26 -11.74 -13.91 -6.34
C ARG A 26 -12.96 -14.70 -6.79
N TYR A 27 -14.08 -14.04 -7.05
CA TYR A 27 -15.31 -14.66 -7.54
C TYR A 27 -15.05 -15.47 -8.81
N VAL A 28 -14.32 -14.88 -9.74
CA VAL A 28 -13.91 -15.48 -11.01
C VAL A 28 -13.03 -16.72 -10.80
N VAL A 29 -12.06 -16.65 -9.89
CA VAL A 29 -11.14 -17.76 -9.59
C VAL A 29 -11.84 -18.90 -8.85
N GLU A 30 -12.66 -18.60 -7.83
CA GLU A 30 -13.31 -19.61 -6.97
C GLU A 30 -14.50 -20.29 -7.66
N LYS A 31 -15.35 -19.54 -8.37
CA LYS A 31 -16.46 -20.13 -9.13
C LYS A 31 -16.06 -20.66 -10.51
N GLY A 32 -14.82 -20.39 -10.94
CA GLY A 32 -14.25 -20.83 -12.20
C GLY A 32 -13.91 -22.34 -12.30
N ARG A 33 -14.55 -23.21 -11.54
CA ARG A 33 -14.29 -24.68 -11.59
C ARG A 33 -14.84 -25.37 -12.85
N GLY A 34 -15.58 -24.66 -13.71
CA GLY A 34 -16.04 -25.15 -15.02
C GLY A 34 -15.09 -24.81 -16.17
N ARG A 35 -15.37 -25.31 -17.39
CA ARG A 35 -14.58 -25.03 -18.62
C ARG A 35 -14.31 -23.54 -18.85
N ALA A 36 -15.27 -22.68 -18.50
CA ALA A 36 -15.13 -21.23 -18.61
C ALA A 36 -14.06 -20.64 -17.68
N GLY A 37 -13.91 -21.15 -16.44
CA GLY A 37 -12.90 -20.65 -15.52
C GLY A 37 -11.50 -21.19 -15.80
N LEU A 38 -11.39 -22.41 -16.34
CA LEU A 38 -10.11 -22.91 -16.89
C LEU A 38 -9.68 -22.08 -18.11
N TRP A 39 -10.61 -21.73 -19.00
CA TRP A 39 -10.33 -20.83 -20.12
C TRP A 39 -9.89 -19.45 -19.63
N LEU A 40 -10.60 -18.90 -18.63
CA LEU A 40 -10.25 -17.59 -18.08
C LEU A 40 -8.90 -17.62 -17.34
N GLN A 41 -8.60 -18.68 -16.58
CA GLN A 41 -7.31 -18.85 -15.92
C GLN A 41 -6.16 -18.91 -16.95
N ARG A 42 -6.38 -19.61 -18.06
CA ARG A 42 -5.42 -19.64 -19.18
C ARG A 42 -5.25 -18.25 -19.80
N GLN A 43 -6.34 -17.50 -19.91
CA GLN A 43 -6.32 -16.14 -20.41
C GLN A 43 -5.63 -15.18 -19.43
N LEU A 44 -5.79 -15.35 -18.11
CA LEU A 44 -5.07 -14.60 -17.07
C LEU A 44 -3.57 -14.91 -17.07
N GLN A 45 -3.17 -16.10 -17.54
CA GLN A 45 -1.76 -16.47 -17.75
C GLN A 45 -1.18 -15.92 -19.07
N ASN A 46 -2.02 -15.37 -19.96
CA ASN A 46 -1.55 -14.74 -21.19
C ASN A 46 -0.73 -13.47 -20.85
N PRO A 47 0.50 -13.31 -21.39
CA PRO A 47 1.32 -12.12 -21.18
C PRO A 47 0.58 -10.81 -21.47
N PHE A 48 -0.30 -10.80 -22.48
CA PHE A 48 -1.09 -9.63 -22.82
C PHE A 48 -2.08 -9.24 -21.71
N MET A 49 -2.72 -10.22 -21.06
CA MET A 49 -3.63 -9.93 -19.95
C MET A 49 -2.87 -9.51 -18.70
N GLN A 50 -1.71 -10.12 -18.42
CA GLN A 50 -0.83 -9.66 -17.34
C GLN A 50 -0.43 -8.20 -17.53
N TRP A 51 0.00 -7.85 -18.74
CA TRP A 51 0.28 -6.46 -19.11
C TRP A 51 -0.94 -5.54 -18.95
N ALA A 52 -2.13 -5.98 -19.38
CA ALA A 52 -3.35 -5.22 -19.20
C ALA A 52 -3.71 -5.00 -17.72
N PHE A 53 -3.46 -5.98 -16.85
CA PHE A 53 -3.63 -5.83 -15.40
C PHE A 53 -2.61 -4.89 -14.78
N GLU A 54 -1.35 -4.96 -15.21
CA GLU A 54 -0.32 -4.03 -14.78
C GLU A 54 -0.67 -2.59 -15.18
N LEU A 55 -1.12 -2.40 -16.42
CA LEU A 55 -1.61 -1.11 -16.91
C LEU A 55 -2.83 -0.64 -16.11
N GLY A 56 -3.77 -1.54 -15.82
CA GLY A 56 -4.92 -1.25 -14.95
C GLY A 56 -4.50 -0.83 -13.54
N ALA A 57 -3.49 -1.49 -12.96
CA ALA A 57 -2.93 -1.14 -11.66
C ALA A 57 -2.25 0.23 -11.69
N VAL A 58 -1.46 0.52 -12.73
CA VAL A 58 -0.84 1.85 -12.94
C VAL A 58 -1.93 2.92 -13.00
N LEU A 59 -2.95 2.73 -13.85
CA LEU A 59 -4.05 3.68 -13.98
C LEU A 59 -4.83 3.87 -12.69
N TYR A 60 -5.00 2.80 -11.90
CA TYR A 60 -5.67 2.88 -10.61
C TYR A 60 -4.85 3.64 -9.57
N TYR A 61 -3.63 3.18 -9.29
CA TYR A 61 -2.80 3.71 -8.20
C TYR A 61 -2.22 5.09 -8.49
N LEU A 62 -1.89 5.39 -9.76
CA LEU A 62 -1.33 6.68 -10.16
C LEU A 62 -2.37 7.58 -10.82
N GLY A 63 -3.25 7.01 -11.64
CA GLY A 63 -4.20 7.80 -12.44
C GLY A 63 -5.24 8.51 -11.60
N ILE A 64 -5.83 7.88 -10.57
CA ILE A 64 -6.81 8.55 -9.71
C ILE A 64 -6.18 9.75 -8.96
N PRO A 65 -5.06 9.58 -8.22
CA PRO A 65 -4.40 10.72 -7.57
C PRO A 65 -3.94 11.80 -8.57
N TYR A 66 -3.46 11.40 -9.75
CA TYR A 66 -3.01 12.33 -10.79
C TYR A 66 -4.15 13.18 -11.35
N VAL A 67 -5.29 12.57 -11.67
CA VAL A 67 -6.48 13.29 -12.13
C VAL A 67 -6.99 14.23 -11.05
N ALA A 68 -7.01 13.80 -9.79
CA ALA A 68 -7.39 14.66 -8.67
C ALA A 68 -6.45 15.87 -8.50
N LEU A 69 -5.14 15.70 -8.75
CA LEU A 69 -4.17 16.79 -8.75
C LEU A 69 -4.42 17.80 -9.89
N ILE A 70 -4.61 17.32 -11.13
CA ILE A 70 -4.86 18.20 -12.29
C ILE A 70 -6.17 18.99 -12.11
N ARG A 71 -7.19 18.35 -11.53
CA ARG A 71 -8.49 18.99 -11.25
C ARG A 71 -8.42 19.98 -10.07
N GLY A 72 -7.29 20.07 -9.37
CA GLY A 72 -7.12 20.93 -8.19
C GLY A 72 -7.90 20.44 -6.96
N ILE A 73 -8.39 19.20 -6.98
CA ILE A 73 -9.12 18.58 -5.87
C ILE A 73 -8.13 18.18 -4.77
N ALA A 74 -7.02 17.56 -5.17
CA ALA A 74 -5.93 17.23 -4.27
C ALA A 74 -4.90 18.36 -4.23
N VAL A 75 -4.47 18.74 -3.03
CA VAL A 75 -3.43 19.76 -2.84
C VAL A 75 -2.06 19.07 -2.78
N PRO A 76 -1.10 19.42 -3.67
CA PRO A 76 0.24 18.80 -3.70
C PRO A 76 0.97 18.83 -2.35
N ARG A 77 0.76 19.91 -1.58
CA ARG A 77 1.33 20.07 -0.24
C ARG A 77 0.90 18.97 0.72
N PHE A 78 -0.36 18.58 0.71
CA PHE A 78 -0.86 17.53 1.62
C PHE A 78 -0.45 16.12 1.20
N MET A 79 -0.10 15.93 -0.08
CA MET A 79 0.52 14.69 -0.55
C MET A 79 2.02 14.60 -0.23
N GLY A 80 2.62 15.65 0.31
CA GLY A 80 4.06 15.71 0.59
C GLY A 80 4.91 15.90 -0.67
N LEU A 81 4.36 16.54 -1.70
CA LEU A 81 5.07 16.85 -2.94
C LEU A 81 5.79 18.21 -2.90
N SER A 82 5.43 19.09 -1.95
CA SER A 82 5.98 20.45 -1.87
C SER A 82 7.07 20.65 -0.81
N HIS A 83 7.14 19.78 0.21
CA HIS A 83 8.10 19.91 1.31
C HIS A 83 9.37 19.12 1.01
N LEU A 84 10.26 19.75 0.23
CA LEU A 84 11.54 19.20 -0.19
C LEU A 84 12.69 19.60 0.75
N ASP A 85 12.43 19.79 2.06
CA ASP A 85 13.50 19.98 3.04
C ASP A 85 14.21 18.63 3.31
N TRP A 86 15.06 18.28 2.35
CA TRP A 86 15.78 17.01 2.31
C TRP A 86 16.70 16.85 3.51
N VAL A 87 17.32 17.92 4.00
CA VAL A 87 18.34 17.81 5.05
C VAL A 87 17.70 17.40 6.37
N LYS A 88 16.66 18.14 6.82
CA LYS A 88 15.95 17.79 8.05
C LYS A 88 15.14 16.51 7.90
N GLY A 89 14.47 16.34 6.76
CA GLY A 89 13.67 15.15 6.46
C GLY A 89 14.50 13.86 6.48
N THR A 90 15.72 13.89 5.92
CA THR A 90 16.60 12.71 5.85
C THR A 90 17.04 12.28 7.24
N GLY A 91 17.35 13.22 8.14
CA GLY A 91 17.74 12.90 9.52
C GLY A 91 16.67 12.11 10.26
N TYR A 92 15.42 12.61 10.29
CA TYR A 92 14.30 11.88 10.90
C TYR A 92 14.03 10.55 10.20
N THR A 93 14.05 10.55 8.87
CA THR A 93 13.78 9.34 8.08
C THR A 93 14.80 8.25 8.37
N ALA A 94 16.10 8.58 8.43
CA ALA A 94 17.15 7.61 8.71
C ALA A 94 17.00 6.98 10.09
N VAL A 95 16.79 7.79 11.13
CA VAL A 95 16.63 7.32 12.51
C VAL A 95 15.37 6.45 12.64
N LEU A 96 14.24 6.90 12.10
CA LEU A 96 12.99 6.14 12.14
C LEU A 96 13.07 4.85 11.33
N CYS A 97 13.67 4.89 10.13
CA CYS A 97 13.89 3.69 9.32
C CYS A 97 14.74 2.66 10.07
N LEU A 98 15.82 3.08 10.72
CA LEU A 98 16.65 2.17 11.51
C LEU A 98 15.87 1.58 12.69
N ALA A 99 15.15 2.41 13.43
CA ALA A 99 14.35 1.96 14.58
C ALA A 99 13.25 0.96 14.15
N PHE A 100 12.45 1.28 13.13
CA PHE A 100 11.43 0.39 12.60
C PHE A 100 12.03 -0.86 11.97
N PHE A 101 13.16 -0.75 11.27
CA PHE A 101 13.85 -1.92 10.72
C PHE A 101 14.21 -2.90 11.83
N LEU A 102 14.84 -2.43 12.91
CA LEU A 102 15.23 -3.29 14.03
C LEU A 102 14.00 -3.95 14.67
N ILE A 103 12.95 -3.19 14.95
CA ILE A 103 11.71 -3.72 15.55
C ILE A 103 11.09 -4.78 14.64
N LEU A 104 10.88 -4.46 13.36
CA LEU A 104 10.23 -5.38 12.41
C LEU A 104 11.10 -6.60 12.11
N ALA A 105 12.42 -6.44 12.03
CA ALA A 105 13.36 -7.54 11.84
C ALA A 105 13.35 -8.49 13.06
N LEU A 106 13.35 -7.94 14.28
CA LEU A 106 13.24 -8.75 15.51
C LEU A 106 11.90 -9.48 15.58
N MET A 107 10.79 -8.80 15.27
CA MET A 107 9.46 -9.45 15.19
C MET A 107 9.44 -10.55 14.14
N GLN A 108 10.02 -10.31 12.97
CA GLN A 108 10.14 -11.30 11.90
C GLN A 108 10.95 -12.52 12.36
N VAL A 109 12.14 -12.33 12.91
CA VAL A 109 12.96 -13.43 13.44
C VAL A 109 12.23 -14.20 14.52
N TYR A 110 11.53 -13.51 15.42
CA TYR A 110 10.71 -14.14 16.45
C TYR A 110 9.61 -15.01 15.85
N ILE A 111 8.82 -14.49 14.91
CA ILE A 111 7.74 -15.24 14.25
C ILE A 111 8.32 -16.44 13.49
N LEU A 112 9.41 -16.28 12.76
CA LEU A 112 10.04 -17.37 12.01
C LEU A 112 10.53 -18.49 12.94
N ARG A 113 11.19 -18.14 14.04
CA ARG A 113 11.75 -19.12 15.00
C ARG A 113 10.68 -19.81 15.83
N VAL A 114 9.69 -19.07 16.32
CA VAL A 114 8.70 -19.58 17.28
C VAL A 114 7.53 -20.25 16.57
N CYS A 115 7.08 -19.71 15.44
CA CYS A 115 5.93 -20.25 14.72
C CYS A 115 6.32 -21.30 13.67
N GLY A 116 7.62 -21.53 13.43
CA GLY A 116 8.11 -22.48 12.41
C GLY A 116 7.59 -22.16 11.01
N TYR A 117 7.32 -20.88 10.74
CA TYR A 117 6.78 -20.43 9.47
C TYR A 117 7.92 -20.33 8.46
N ASP A 118 7.84 -21.13 7.39
CA ASP A 118 8.66 -20.93 6.21
C ASP A 118 8.04 -19.78 5.41
N PRO A 119 8.71 -18.62 5.30
CA PRO A 119 8.17 -17.53 4.51
C PRO A 119 8.10 -18.02 3.08
N ASP A 120 6.91 -17.94 2.45
CA ASP A 120 6.82 -18.02 1.00
C ASP A 120 7.69 -16.88 0.43
N THR A 121 8.97 -17.17 0.19
CA THR A 121 9.90 -16.30 -0.52
C THR A 121 9.55 -16.41 -1.99
N GLY A 122 8.33 -15.97 -2.35
CA GLY A 122 8.09 -15.51 -3.71
C GLY A 122 9.14 -14.44 -3.94
N ALA A 123 10.22 -14.79 -4.64
CA ALA A 123 11.38 -13.94 -4.83
C ALA A 123 10.99 -12.79 -5.76
N SER A 124 10.22 -11.84 -5.23
CA SER A 124 9.93 -10.60 -5.94
C SER A 124 11.22 -9.81 -6.01
N GLY A 125 11.62 -9.50 -7.24
CA GLY A 125 12.81 -8.73 -7.51
C GLY A 125 12.79 -7.40 -6.76
N MET A 126 13.97 -6.86 -6.49
CA MET A 126 14.14 -5.54 -5.88
C MET A 126 13.28 -4.47 -6.58
N PHE A 127 13.19 -4.54 -7.91
CA PHE A 127 12.39 -3.62 -8.72
C PHE A 127 10.88 -3.78 -8.49
N THR A 128 10.37 -5.01 -8.39
CA THR A 128 8.96 -5.28 -8.10
C THR A 128 8.55 -4.66 -6.77
N ARG A 129 9.38 -4.79 -5.73
CA ARG A 129 9.09 -4.20 -4.41
C ARG A 129 9.17 -2.68 -4.40
N LEU A 130 10.02 -2.09 -5.22
CA LEU A 130 10.04 -0.64 -5.42
C LEU A 130 8.76 -0.15 -6.11
N GLN A 131 8.33 -0.85 -7.17
CA GLN A 131 7.10 -0.54 -7.90
C GLN A 131 5.86 -0.67 -7.01
N GLU A 132 5.76 -1.75 -6.23
CA GLU A 132 4.70 -1.95 -5.23
C GLU A 132 4.70 -0.81 -4.19
N GLY A 133 5.88 -0.46 -3.66
CA GLY A 133 6.04 0.67 -2.74
C GLY A 133 5.60 1.99 -3.35
N LEU A 134 5.92 2.25 -4.63
CA LEU A 134 5.51 3.45 -5.35
C LEU A 134 3.98 3.54 -5.45
N PHE A 135 3.35 2.46 -5.92
CA PHE A 135 1.89 2.39 -6.05
C PHE A 135 1.19 2.64 -4.70
N LEU A 136 1.62 1.93 -3.65
CA LEU A 136 1.04 2.10 -2.32
C LEU A 136 1.28 3.49 -1.75
N GLN A 137 2.49 4.06 -1.88
CA GLN A 137 2.78 5.37 -1.30
C GLN A 137 2.02 6.50 -1.99
N VAL A 138 1.91 6.49 -3.32
CA VAL A 138 1.13 7.50 -4.04
C VAL A 138 -0.35 7.41 -3.68
N HIS A 139 -0.88 6.19 -3.62
CA HIS A 139 -2.27 5.92 -3.24
C HIS A 139 -2.59 6.33 -1.81
N TRP A 140 -1.74 5.97 -0.86
CA TRP A 140 -1.91 6.38 0.54
C TRP A 140 -1.71 7.88 0.73
N ALA A 141 -0.82 8.50 -0.06
CA ALA A 141 -0.68 9.95 -0.04
C ALA A 141 -1.98 10.65 -0.45
N PHE A 142 -2.75 10.06 -1.37
CA PHE A 142 -4.06 10.59 -1.74
C PHE A 142 -5.07 10.52 -0.58
N TYR A 143 -5.16 9.40 0.14
CA TYR A 143 -6.03 9.28 1.32
C TYR A 143 -5.61 10.17 2.48
N ARG A 144 -4.31 10.23 2.76
CA ARG A 144 -3.76 11.13 3.78
C ARG A 144 -3.99 12.59 3.40
N ALA A 145 -3.84 12.95 2.13
CA ALA A 145 -4.05 14.32 1.68
C ALA A 145 -5.51 14.75 1.86
N PHE A 146 -6.45 13.87 1.51
CA PHE A 146 -7.87 14.08 1.79
C PHE A 146 -8.08 14.33 3.28
N ALA A 147 -7.67 13.40 4.15
CA ALA A 147 -7.92 13.54 5.59
C ALA A 147 -7.20 14.74 6.22
N THR A 148 -6.00 15.08 5.75
CA THR A 148 -5.20 16.22 6.22
C THR A 148 -5.92 17.55 5.96
N ALA A 149 -6.66 17.65 4.86
CA ALA A 149 -7.41 18.86 4.53
C ALA A 149 -8.53 19.17 5.56
N PHE A 150 -8.99 18.18 6.32
CA PHE A 150 -10.06 18.36 7.34
C PHE A 150 -9.54 18.29 8.77
N LEU A 151 -8.55 17.43 9.05
CA LEU A 151 -8.15 17.08 10.40
C LEU A 151 -6.75 17.60 10.77
N GLY A 152 -6.04 18.24 9.83
CA GLY A 152 -4.63 18.61 9.97
C GLY A 152 -3.70 17.42 9.79
N VAL A 153 -2.38 17.66 9.82
CA VAL A 153 -1.38 16.66 9.41
C VAL A 153 -1.40 15.42 10.32
N TYR A 154 -1.38 15.60 11.64
CA TYR A 154 -1.32 14.48 12.58
C TYR A 154 -2.51 13.51 12.42
N TRP A 155 -3.73 14.02 12.58
CA TRP A 155 -4.94 13.20 12.44
C TRP A 155 -5.19 12.79 11.00
N GLY A 156 -4.77 13.59 10.02
CA GLY A 156 -4.86 13.26 8.60
C GLY A 156 -4.01 12.04 8.21
N VAL A 157 -2.81 11.91 8.76
CA VAL A 157 -1.97 10.73 8.55
C VAL A 157 -2.62 9.48 9.17
N LEU A 158 -3.10 9.58 10.40
CA LEU A 158 -3.76 8.46 11.09
C LEU A 158 -5.05 8.03 10.38
N MET A 159 -5.88 8.99 9.98
CA MET A 159 -7.11 8.71 9.25
C MET A 159 -6.84 8.18 7.84
N GLY A 160 -5.81 8.68 7.15
CA GLY A 160 -5.41 8.13 5.85
C GLY A 160 -4.95 6.67 5.96
N LEU A 161 -4.22 6.32 7.03
CA LEU A 161 -3.88 4.94 7.34
C LEU A 161 -5.13 4.10 7.66
N ALA A 162 -6.09 4.65 8.41
CA ALA A 162 -7.36 3.99 8.70
C ALA A 162 -8.17 3.71 7.42
N LEU A 163 -8.23 4.67 6.49
CA LEU A 163 -8.88 4.50 5.17
C LEU A 163 -8.21 3.39 4.35
N ALA A 164 -6.87 3.36 4.30
CA ALA A 164 -6.15 2.27 3.66
C ALA A 164 -6.44 0.90 4.33
N GLY A 165 -6.57 0.89 5.67
CA GLY A 165 -6.98 -0.29 6.42
C GLY A 165 -8.40 -0.75 6.12
N VAL A 166 -9.35 0.18 5.95
CA VAL A 166 -10.73 -0.11 5.53
C VAL A 166 -10.75 -0.68 4.12
N GLU A 167 -10.06 -0.05 3.18
CA GLU A 167 -9.92 -0.53 1.81
C GLU A 167 -9.39 -1.97 1.77
N TRP A 168 -8.33 -2.23 2.52
CA TRP A 168 -7.74 -3.56 2.65
C TRP A 168 -8.69 -4.55 3.32
N GLY A 169 -9.38 -4.18 4.39
CA GLY A 169 -10.36 -5.05 5.07
C GLY A 169 -11.60 -5.36 4.22
N LEU A 170 -11.95 -4.49 3.27
CA LEU A 170 -12.99 -4.75 2.28
C LEU A 170 -12.50 -5.65 1.14
N SER A 171 -11.19 -5.80 0.95
CA SER A 171 -10.62 -6.72 -0.02
C SER A 171 -10.69 -8.16 0.50
N PRO A 172 -10.74 -9.16 -0.41
CA PRO A 172 -10.70 -10.54 0.03
C PRO A 172 -9.41 -10.91 0.76
N GLU A 173 -8.27 -10.31 0.39
CA GLU A 173 -7.00 -10.58 1.07
C GLU A 173 -7.02 -10.12 2.53
N GLY A 174 -7.65 -8.98 2.82
CA GLY A 174 -7.79 -8.49 4.20
C GLY A 174 -8.78 -9.31 5.03
N ARG A 175 -9.81 -9.89 4.41
CA ARG A 175 -10.77 -10.75 5.13
C ARG A 175 -10.18 -12.12 5.51
N GLU A 176 -9.37 -12.71 4.63
CA GLU A 176 -8.73 -14.01 4.90
C GLU A 176 -7.74 -13.99 6.05
N VAL A 177 -7.24 -12.80 6.38
CA VAL A 177 -6.29 -12.60 7.47
C VAL A 177 -6.89 -12.98 8.83
N PHE A 178 -8.19 -12.82 9.02
CA PHE A 178 -8.81 -13.10 10.32
C PHE A 178 -9.07 -14.60 10.60
N GLY A 179 -8.64 -15.51 9.72
CA GLY A 179 -9.03 -16.93 9.77
C GLY A 179 -7.92 -17.99 9.89
N VAL A 180 -6.62 -17.66 9.80
CA VAL A 180 -5.54 -18.68 9.74
C VAL A 180 -4.27 -18.25 10.52
N PRO A 181 -3.61 -19.14 11.31
CA PRO A 181 -2.39 -18.81 12.07
C PRO A 181 -1.20 -18.30 11.23
N LYS A 182 -1.12 -18.71 9.95
CA LYS A 182 -0.08 -18.26 8.99
C LYS A 182 -0.16 -16.77 8.64
N VAL A 183 -1.17 -16.07 9.13
CA VAL A 183 -1.44 -14.68 8.80
C VAL A 183 -0.58 -13.69 9.59
N ALA A 184 -0.16 -14.03 10.81
CA ALA A 184 0.55 -13.08 11.68
C ALA A 184 1.79 -12.48 10.99
N PHE A 185 2.50 -13.27 10.20
CA PHE A 185 3.65 -12.82 9.41
C PHE A 185 3.26 -11.81 8.31
N LYS A 186 2.25 -12.14 7.50
CA LYS A 186 1.76 -11.26 6.42
C LYS A 186 1.20 -9.95 6.97
N LEU A 187 0.43 -10.03 8.05
CA LEU A 187 -0.13 -8.86 8.73
C LEU A 187 0.97 -8.00 9.35
N MET A 188 1.95 -8.61 10.02
CA MET A 188 3.10 -7.91 10.57
C MET A 188 3.90 -7.18 9.49
N ARG A 189 4.16 -7.80 8.32
CA ARG A 189 4.88 -7.12 7.23
C ARG A 189 4.07 -5.98 6.62
N ILE A 190 2.83 -6.24 6.21
CA ILE A 190 2.00 -5.23 5.54
C ILE A 190 1.66 -4.09 6.50
N GLY A 191 1.12 -4.43 7.68
CA GLY A 191 0.74 -3.45 8.70
C GLY A 191 1.95 -2.72 9.28
N GLY A 192 3.05 -3.42 9.54
CA GLY A 192 4.29 -2.85 10.03
C GLY A 192 4.89 -1.83 9.06
N LEU A 193 4.96 -2.15 7.77
CA LEU A 193 5.41 -1.20 6.73
C LEU A 193 4.45 -0.01 6.61
N ALA A 194 3.14 -0.25 6.66
CA ALA A 194 2.14 0.83 6.60
C ALA A 194 2.28 1.81 7.77
N ILE A 195 2.42 1.31 8.98
CA ILE A 195 2.63 2.12 10.19
C ILE A 195 3.97 2.85 10.11
N ALA A 196 5.07 2.13 9.85
CA ALA A 196 6.41 2.71 9.80
C ALA A 196 6.49 3.87 8.80
N THR A 197 5.95 3.68 7.59
CA THR A 197 6.00 4.71 6.53
C THR A 197 5.03 5.86 6.78
N SER A 198 3.92 5.62 7.49
CA SER A 198 3.03 6.69 7.95
C SER A 198 3.70 7.56 9.01
N VAL A 199 4.43 6.96 9.95
CA VAL A 199 5.21 7.69 10.95
C VAL A 199 6.36 8.46 10.29
N VAL A 200 7.09 7.85 9.37
CA VAL A 200 8.13 8.55 8.59
C VAL A 200 7.53 9.76 7.87
N PHE A 201 6.38 9.59 7.19
CA PHE A 201 5.70 10.70 6.52
C PHE A 201 5.22 11.78 7.47
N LEU A 202 4.74 11.43 8.67
CA LEU A 202 4.30 12.41 9.67
C LEU A 202 5.41 13.41 10.04
N PHE A 203 6.65 12.93 10.14
CA PHE A 203 7.81 13.77 10.48
C PHE A 203 8.48 14.42 9.27
N SER A 204 8.53 13.73 8.13
CA SER A 204 9.21 14.25 6.92
C SER A 204 8.30 15.12 6.06
N GLN A 205 6.99 14.87 6.07
CA GLN A 205 5.98 15.40 5.13
C GLN A 205 6.44 15.33 3.67
N ASN A 206 7.26 14.33 3.34
CA ASN A 206 7.90 14.18 2.05
C ASN A 206 7.62 12.79 1.49
N LEU A 207 6.91 12.76 0.35
CA LEU A 207 6.48 11.51 -0.27
C LEU A 207 7.66 10.65 -0.74
N LEU A 208 8.71 11.29 -1.27
CA LEU A 208 9.89 10.58 -1.78
C LEU A 208 10.68 9.94 -0.64
N LEU A 209 10.83 10.63 0.49
CA LEU A 209 11.45 10.04 1.67
C LEU A 209 10.62 8.89 2.25
N ALA A 210 9.29 9.02 2.28
CA ALA A 210 8.40 7.92 2.68
C ALA A 210 8.50 6.71 1.71
N LEU A 211 8.64 6.95 0.41
CA LEU A 211 8.85 5.92 -0.61
C LEU A 211 10.19 5.20 -0.43
N VAL A 212 11.28 5.96 -0.30
CA VAL A 212 12.62 5.39 -0.06
C VAL A 212 12.62 4.59 1.24
N ALA A 213 12.02 5.13 2.31
CA ALA A 213 11.85 4.42 3.57
C ALA A 213 11.08 3.11 3.40
N HIS A 214 9.93 3.13 2.73
CA HIS A 214 9.13 1.93 2.46
C HIS A 214 9.95 0.88 1.75
N TRP A 215 10.62 1.27 0.67
CA TRP A 215 11.41 0.38 -0.15
C TRP A 215 12.60 -0.22 0.60
N LEU A 216 13.37 0.60 1.33
CA LEU A 216 14.50 0.13 2.13
C LEU A 216 14.08 -0.82 3.24
N LEU A 217 12.98 -0.53 3.94
CA LEU A 217 12.42 -1.43 4.96
C LEU A 217 11.97 -2.75 4.33
N ALA A 218 11.25 -2.70 3.22
CA ALA A 218 10.81 -3.90 2.50
C ALA A 218 11.99 -4.75 2.01
N GLU A 219 13.07 -4.12 1.53
CA GLU A 219 14.31 -4.77 1.11
C GLU A 219 15.09 -5.36 2.27
N GLY A 220 15.26 -4.61 3.36
CA GLY A 220 15.91 -5.12 4.56
C GLY A 220 15.19 -6.36 5.11
N LEU A 221 13.86 -6.31 5.25
CA LEU A 221 13.08 -7.42 5.78
C LEU A 221 13.12 -8.65 4.86
N ALA A 222 13.19 -8.46 3.54
CA ALA A 222 13.36 -9.57 2.60
C ALA A 222 14.74 -10.23 2.69
N ARG A 223 15.77 -9.51 3.17
CA ARG A 223 17.11 -10.07 3.43
C ARG A 223 17.19 -10.81 4.76
N VAL A 224 16.46 -10.35 5.77
CA VAL A 224 16.40 -11.00 7.10
C VAL A 224 15.70 -12.36 7.05
N GLY A 225 14.77 -12.54 6.12
CA GLY A 225 14.03 -13.81 5.95
C GLY A 225 14.69 -14.84 5.03
N ARG A 226 15.88 -14.54 4.48
CA ARG A 226 16.72 -15.49 3.73
C ARG A 226 17.72 -16.12 4.67
#